data_AF-A8MHV7-F1
#
_entry.id   AF-A8MHV7-F1
#
_cell.length_a   1.000
_cell.length_b   1.000
_cell.length_c   1.000
_cell.angle_alpha   90.00
_cell.angle_beta   90.00
_cell.angle_gamma   90.00
#
_symmetry.space_group_name_H-M   'P 1'
#
loop_
_entity.id
_entity.type
_entity.pdbx_description
1 polymer ?
#
loop_
_entity_poly.entity_id
_entity_poly.type
_entity_poly.pdbx_seq_one_letter_code
_entity_poly.pdbx_strand_id
1 'polypeptide(L)'
;MKKSKRKALVYKEENILLSKSAIIENYPELKEVLHKYNAIYINDLKNSKYFDDKLRNLLLYVFKDIMDEAVKEWKGNEKVDLAEGKEINCSLCGRKNEYIHYIKNIHNDVILNVGSDCIDKFPKMNTGLAQGTTAKQHKNKVKREYQRLRKLEFFNEKFPNTKEMLSDWYKEYNSLPIILPVDLHNKISDLHKEANDIYINYAEGKISDEKLDRFETLIKERENLKLLSDDFIDKNSNKEFICTRKIYNWIIEEYDKDSNKIINNIRRNNCILSENILKLIYEEEFFKKHLFRFKSMIDSNRLFLIELSENDVVFEFIGSTKTIKYTLYIPKKIFVKLYGGLLINTDSNISEEEILKHSKLVFNENNYVIFENEINKILLENSYRIELNYFNMKYGLEVIDDTEKMFSEGLHTETFFNTHKNLILLNEVEATTAIVDSIRKLKKWRPLSDKKKYNIEDIRINNRSF
;
A
#
# COMPACT_ATOMS: atom_id res chain seq x y z
N MET A 1 47.84 29.58 -54.14
CA MET A 1 47.92 28.11 -54.01
C MET A 1 47.15 27.66 -52.77
N LYS A 2 45.98 27.03 -52.94
CA LYS A 2 45.23 26.41 -51.82
C LYS A 2 46.01 25.20 -51.33
N LYS A 3 46.38 25.15 -50.04
CA LYS A 3 46.92 23.94 -49.37
C LYS A 3 45.93 22.79 -49.61
N SER A 4 46.29 21.85 -50.48
CA SER A 4 45.54 20.60 -50.65
C SER A 4 45.41 19.93 -49.28
N LYS A 5 44.17 19.82 -48.76
CA LYS A 5 43.89 19.08 -47.53
C LYS A 5 44.34 17.63 -47.76
N ARG A 6 45.41 17.20 -47.07
CA ARG A 6 45.85 15.80 -47.07
C ARG A 6 44.69 14.95 -46.54
N LYS A 7 44.00 14.20 -47.41
CA LYS A 7 42.95 13.25 -47.01
C LYS A 7 43.63 12.00 -46.43
N ALA A 8 43.34 11.70 -45.17
CA ALA A 8 43.78 10.46 -44.53
C ALA A 8 42.94 9.29 -45.07
N LEU A 9 43.61 8.19 -45.39
CA LEU A 9 43.00 6.90 -45.71
C LEU A 9 42.93 6.01 -44.47
N VAL A 10 43.95 6.08 -43.63
CA VAL A 10 44.01 5.39 -42.33
C VAL A 10 44.37 6.40 -41.26
N TYR A 11 43.48 6.60 -40.29
CA TYR A 11 43.71 7.46 -39.15
C TYR A 11 44.61 6.78 -38.11
N LYS A 12 45.23 7.58 -37.24
CA LYS A 12 46.14 7.08 -36.19
C LYS A 12 45.48 6.05 -35.30
N GLU A 13 44.24 6.31 -34.88
CA GLU A 13 43.49 5.41 -34.01
C GLU A 13 43.18 4.07 -34.69
N GLU A 14 42.83 4.08 -35.96
CA GLU A 14 42.57 2.86 -36.76
C GLU A 14 43.86 2.05 -36.95
N ASN A 15 44.97 2.73 -37.23
CA ASN A 15 46.28 2.10 -37.37
C ASN A 15 46.70 1.38 -36.08
N ILE A 16 46.64 2.08 -34.94
CA ILE A 16 47.04 1.48 -33.65
C ILE A 16 46.11 0.33 -33.27
N LEU A 17 44.79 0.45 -33.51
CA LEU A 17 43.86 -0.63 -33.23
C LEU A 17 44.17 -1.86 -34.11
N LEU A 18 44.32 -1.66 -35.43
CA LEU A 18 44.56 -2.74 -36.38
C LEU A 18 45.93 -3.40 -36.21
N SER A 19 46.98 -2.62 -35.95
CA SER A 19 48.33 -3.15 -35.70
C SER A 19 48.42 -4.01 -34.43
N LYS A 20 47.43 -3.91 -33.55
CA LYS A 20 47.30 -4.71 -32.33
C LYS A 20 46.22 -5.80 -32.43
N SER A 21 45.50 -5.89 -33.54
CA SER A 21 44.53 -6.94 -33.83
C SER A 21 45.21 -8.23 -34.30
N ALA A 22 44.56 -9.37 -34.14
CA ALA A 22 45.03 -10.67 -34.62
C ALA A 22 44.89 -10.81 -36.15
N ILE A 23 43.82 -10.25 -36.74
CA ILE A 23 43.58 -10.30 -38.20
C ILE A 23 44.72 -9.70 -39.03
N ILE A 24 45.53 -8.79 -38.46
CA ILE A 24 46.64 -8.16 -39.19
C ILE A 24 47.73 -9.17 -39.59
N GLU A 25 47.83 -10.31 -38.90
CA GLU A 25 48.77 -11.37 -39.26
C GLU A 25 48.46 -11.99 -40.63
N ASN A 26 47.20 -11.90 -41.09
CA ASN A 26 46.80 -12.36 -42.43
C ASN A 26 47.25 -11.38 -43.54
N TYR A 27 47.73 -10.18 -43.17
CA TYR A 27 48.13 -9.12 -44.09
C TYR A 27 49.53 -8.58 -43.74
N PRO A 28 50.60 -9.38 -43.88
CA PRO A 28 51.96 -9.02 -43.45
C PRO A 28 52.48 -7.73 -44.14
N GLU A 29 52.18 -7.55 -45.42
CA GLU A 29 52.53 -6.35 -46.19
C GLU A 29 51.87 -5.09 -45.62
N LEU A 30 50.60 -5.18 -45.20
CA LEU A 30 49.88 -4.08 -44.54
C LEU A 30 50.46 -3.80 -43.16
N LYS A 31 50.75 -4.86 -42.39
CA LYS A 31 51.35 -4.78 -41.06
C LYS A 31 52.65 -3.98 -41.05
N GLU A 32 53.55 -4.25 -42.00
CA GLU A 32 54.81 -3.52 -42.14
C GLU A 32 54.61 -2.02 -42.38
N VAL A 33 53.62 -1.67 -43.21
CA VAL A 33 53.33 -0.27 -43.52
C VAL A 33 52.67 0.43 -42.33
N LEU A 34 51.76 -0.23 -41.61
CA LEU A 34 51.17 0.33 -40.40
C LEU A 34 52.22 0.62 -39.32
N HIS A 35 53.27 -0.20 -39.19
CA HIS A 35 54.38 0.07 -38.28
C HIS A 35 55.27 1.26 -38.69
N LYS A 36 55.38 1.54 -39.99
CA LYS A 36 56.21 2.63 -40.53
C LYS A 36 55.49 3.98 -40.49
N TYR A 37 54.17 4.00 -40.56
CA TYR A 37 53.37 5.21 -40.69
C TYR A 37 52.43 5.36 -39.49
N ASN A 38 52.42 6.52 -38.83
CA ASN A 38 51.43 6.79 -37.77
C ASN A 38 50.00 7.00 -38.31
N ALA A 39 49.88 7.47 -39.56
CA ALA A 39 48.64 7.62 -40.31
C ALA A 39 49.01 7.56 -41.80
N ILE A 40 48.11 7.03 -42.63
CA ILE A 40 48.36 6.89 -44.08
C ILE A 40 47.47 7.89 -44.81
N TYR A 41 48.07 8.74 -45.64
CA TYR A 41 47.39 9.72 -46.47
C TYR A 41 47.41 9.30 -47.94
N ILE A 42 46.46 9.80 -48.74
CA ILE A 42 46.38 9.50 -50.19
C ILE A 42 47.70 9.76 -50.92
N ASN A 43 48.43 10.79 -50.52
CA ASN A 43 49.70 11.14 -51.16
C ASN A 43 50.83 10.14 -50.84
N ASP A 44 50.75 9.42 -49.73
CA ASP A 44 51.76 8.44 -49.34
C ASP A 44 51.76 7.23 -50.28
N LEU A 45 50.60 6.92 -50.89
CA LEU A 45 50.45 5.84 -51.87
C LEU A 45 51.33 6.04 -53.13
N LYS A 46 51.77 7.26 -53.42
CA LYS A 46 52.67 7.57 -54.55
C LYS A 46 54.08 7.05 -54.34
N ASN A 47 54.45 6.64 -53.13
CA ASN A 47 55.76 6.09 -52.83
C ASN A 47 55.83 4.60 -53.21
N SER A 48 56.38 4.32 -54.41
CA SER A 48 56.48 2.95 -54.94
C SER A 48 57.37 2.01 -54.12
N LYS A 49 58.21 2.52 -53.20
CA LYS A 49 59.10 1.70 -52.38
C LYS A 49 58.34 0.88 -51.32
N TYR A 50 57.21 1.39 -50.82
CA TYR A 50 56.47 0.78 -49.72
C TYR A 50 55.01 0.46 -50.07
N PHE A 51 54.52 0.93 -51.23
CA PHE A 51 53.16 0.73 -51.69
C PHE A 51 53.17 0.16 -53.11
N ASP A 52 53.14 -1.17 -53.22
CA ASP A 52 52.91 -1.85 -54.48
C ASP A 52 51.42 -1.78 -54.89
N ASP A 53 51.10 -2.22 -56.10
CA ASP A 53 49.74 -2.09 -56.63
C ASP A 53 48.71 -2.93 -55.86
N LYS A 54 49.15 -4.05 -55.28
CA LYS A 54 48.34 -4.92 -54.43
C LYS A 54 47.97 -4.24 -53.11
N LEU A 55 48.95 -3.66 -52.41
CA LEU A 55 48.72 -2.96 -51.14
C LEU A 55 47.92 -1.66 -51.35
N ARG A 56 48.14 -0.96 -52.46
CA ARG A 56 47.31 0.21 -52.83
C ARG A 56 45.84 -0.16 -53.01
N ASN A 57 45.57 -1.26 -53.72
CA ASN A 57 44.21 -1.76 -53.93
C ASN A 57 43.58 -2.14 -52.58
N LEU A 58 44.32 -2.87 -51.74
CA LEU A 58 43.88 -3.23 -50.39
C LEU A 58 43.50 -1.99 -49.56
N LEU A 59 44.37 -0.97 -49.51
CA LEU A 59 44.11 0.25 -48.74
C LEU A 59 42.93 1.08 -49.24
N LEU A 60 42.68 1.09 -50.56
CA LEU A 60 41.62 1.90 -51.17
C LEU A 60 40.25 1.24 -51.12
N TYR A 61 40.20 -0.09 -51.23
CA TYR A 61 38.93 -0.80 -51.47
C TYR A 61 38.58 -1.82 -50.37
N VAL A 62 39.57 -2.43 -49.70
CA VAL A 62 39.35 -3.56 -48.78
C VAL A 62 39.60 -3.18 -47.32
N PHE A 63 40.36 -2.10 -47.06
CA PHE A 63 40.76 -1.69 -45.72
C PHE A 63 39.60 -1.53 -44.74
N LYS A 64 38.46 -1.01 -45.22
CA LYS A 64 37.27 -0.82 -44.38
C LYS A 64 36.72 -2.15 -43.86
N ASP A 65 36.70 -3.19 -44.69
CA ASP A 65 36.22 -4.51 -44.30
C ASP A 65 37.22 -5.18 -43.33
N ILE A 66 38.52 -5.02 -43.57
CA ILE A 66 39.57 -5.47 -42.65
C ILE A 66 39.42 -4.78 -41.29
N MET A 67 39.16 -3.46 -41.27
CA MET A 67 38.90 -2.74 -40.03
C MET A 67 37.63 -3.20 -39.34
N ASP A 68 36.57 -3.46 -40.09
CA ASP A 68 35.30 -3.94 -39.53
C ASP A 68 35.47 -5.30 -38.85
N GLU A 69 36.27 -6.20 -39.42
CA GLU A 69 36.64 -7.47 -38.77
C GLU A 69 37.58 -7.26 -37.58
N ALA A 70 38.59 -6.40 -37.72
CA ALA A 70 39.51 -6.07 -36.63
C ALA A 70 38.76 -5.54 -35.40
N VAL A 71 37.76 -4.67 -35.58
CA VAL A 71 36.93 -4.11 -34.51
C VAL A 71 36.14 -5.18 -33.75
N LYS A 72 35.69 -6.26 -34.41
CA LYS A 72 34.96 -7.35 -33.76
C LYS A 72 35.82 -8.17 -32.82
N GLU A 73 37.14 -8.15 -32.99
CA GLU A 73 38.07 -8.83 -32.09
C GLU A 73 38.19 -8.14 -30.72
N TRP A 74 37.77 -6.88 -30.60
CA TRP A 74 37.94 -6.10 -29.37
C TRP A 74 36.66 -6.10 -28.54
N LYS A 75 36.84 -6.38 -27.24
CA LYS A 75 35.78 -6.35 -26.23
C LYS A 75 36.12 -5.36 -25.12
N GLY A 76 35.21 -4.44 -24.82
CA GLY A 76 35.29 -3.51 -23.71
C GLY A 76 34.95 -4.17 -22.37
N ASN A 77 35.51 -3.61 -21.30
CA ASN A 77 35.11 -3.91 -19.93
C ASN A 77 33.88 -3.06 -19.53
N GLU A 78 32.96 -3.65 -18.76
CA GLU A 78 31.80 -2.95 -18.18
C GLU A 78 32.20 -1.83 -17.22
N LYS A 79 33.37 -1.98 -16.57
CA LYS A 79 33.88 -1.01 -15.61
C LYS A 79 34.71 0.08 -16.31
N VAL A 80 34.34 1.33 -16.06
CA VAL A 80 35.06 2.53 -16.48
C VAL A 80 35.79 3.09 -15.27
N ASP A 81 37.10 3.26 -15.39
CA ASP A 81 37.92 3.80 -14.31
C ASP A 81 38.10 5.32 -14.46
N LEU A 82 38.19 6.02 -13.34
CA LEU A 82 38.55 7.44 -13.29
C LEU A 82 40.06 7.57 -13.18
N ALA A 83 40.65 8.52 -13.91
CA ALA A 83 42.10 8.72 -13.85
C ALA A 83 42.59 9.33 -12.52
N GLU A 84 41.70 9.82 -11.64
CA GLU A 84 41.99 10.32 -10.28
C GLU A 84 43.29 11.15 -10.16
N GLY A 85 43.53 12.08 -11.10
CA GLY A 85 44.73 12.93 -11.11
C GLY A 85 46.00 12.30 -11.71
N LYS A 86 45.98 11.03 -12.11
CA LYS A 86 47.08 10.36 -12.84
C LYS A 86 47.07 10.74 -14.32
N GLU A 87 48.25 10.90 -14.91
CA GLU A 87 48.41 11.16 -16.35
C GLU A 87 48.36 9.85 -17.15
N ILE A 88 47.15 9.38 -17.43
CA ILE A 88 46.94 8.19 -18.26
C ILE A 88 46.52 8.64 -19.66
N ASN A 89 47.35 8.37 -20.68
CA ASN A 89 47.07 8.75 -22.07
C ASN A 89 46.39 7.60 -22.83
N CYS A 90 45.42 7.92 -23.69
CA CYS A 90 44.75 6.98 -24.58
C CYS A 90 45.77 6.26 -25.48
N SER A 91 45.74 4.93 -25.51
CA SER A 91 46.65 4.14 -26.36
C SER A 91 46.42 4.42 -27.85
N LEU A 92 45.20 4.76 -28.28
CA LEU A 92 44.85 4.95 -29.68
C LEU A 92 45.19 6.35 -30.22
N CYS A 93 44.94 7.41 -29.46
CA CYS A 93 45.16 8.79 -29.95
C CYS A 93 46.31 9.51 -29.24
N GLY A 94 46.68 9.08 -28.03
CA GLY A 94 47.70 9.71 -27.17
C GLY A 94 47.22 10.90 -26.35
N ARG A 95 45.93 11.27 -26.39
CA ARG A 95 45.37 12.34 -25.54
C ARG A 95 45.19 11.84 -24.10
N LYS A 96 45.30 12.75 -23.13
CA LYS A 96 45.05 12.46 -21.71
C LYS A 96 43.61 11.98 -21.50
N ASN A 97 43.45 10.87 -20.80
CA ASN A 97 42.16 10.31 -20.40
C ASN A 97 41.75 10.85 -19.03
N GLU A 98 40.52 11.35 -18.94
CA GLU A 98 39.84 11.59 -17.66
C GLU A 98 39.07 10.33 -17.21
N TYR A 99 38.55 9.58 -18.18
CA TYR A 99 37.83 8.31 -18.01
C TYR A 99 38.51 7.26 -18.88
N ILE A 100 38.81 6.11 -18.28
CA ILE A 100 39.59 5.05 -18.89
C ILE A 100 38.68 3.87 -19.16
N HIS A 101 38.58 3.50 -20.44
CA HIS A 101 37.94 2.28 -20.87
C HIS A 101 39.01 1.28 -21.25
N TYR A 102 38.97 0.08 -20.69
CA TYR A 102 39.85 -0.99 -21.09
C TYR A 102 39.18 -1.83 -22.16
N ILE A 103 39.85 -1.97 -23.30
CA ILE A 103 39.45 -2.88 -24.38
C ILE A 103 40.47 -4.00 -24.46
N LYS A 104 39.99 -5.24 -24.57
CA LYS A 104 40.81 -6.45 -24.67
C LYS A 104 40.51 -7.14 -25.99
N ASN A 105 41.55 -7.49 -26.74
CA ASN A 105 41.40 -8.33 -27.91
C ASN A 105 41.17 -9.79 -27.49
N ILE A 106 40.14 -10.43 -28.04
CA ILE A 106 39.70 -11.79 -27.66
C ILE A 106 40.60 -12.91 -28.19
N HIS A 107 41.44 -12.62 -29.19
CA HIS A 107 42.29 -13.62 -29.86
C HIS A 107 43.74 -13.59 -29.40
N ASN A 108 44.26 -12.42 -29.01
CA ASN A 108 45.68 -12.27 -28.63
C ASN A 108 45.89 -11.68 -27.21
N ASP A 109 44.81 -11.50 -26.44
CA ASP A 109 44.81 -10.99 -25.07
C ASP A 109 45.42 -9.59 -24.86
N VAL A 110 45.72 -8.84 -25.93
CA VAL A 110 46.24 -7.47 -25.83
C VAL A 110 45.20 -6.55 -25.21
N ILE A 111 45.60 -5.74 -24.23
CA ILE A 111 44.75 -4.76 -23.54
C ILE A 111 45.20 -3.34 -23.90
N LEU A 112 44.24 -2.50 -24.29
CA LEU A 112 44.45 -1.07 -24.53
C LEU A 112 43.57 -0.24 -23.61
N ASN A 113 44.09 0.90 -23.16
CA ASN A 113 43.37 1.89 -22.37
C ASN A 113 42.96 3.05 -23.29
N VAL A 114 41.66 3.29 -23.43
CA VAL A 114 41.14 4.22 -24.43
C VAL A 114 40.15 5.20 -23.82
N GLY A 115 40.11 6.42 -24.36
CA GLY A 115 39.15 7.43 -23.95
C GLY A 115 37.78 7.23 -24.60
N SER A 116 36.72 7.79 -23.98
CA SER A 116 35.35 7.75 -24.50
C SER A 116 35.25 8.17 -25.98
N ASP A 117 35.92 9.27 -26.35
CA ASP A 117 35.88 9.81 -27.71
C ASP A 117 36.55 8.87 -28.74
N CYS A 118 37.48 8.02 -28.31
CA CYS A 118 38.14 7.06 -29.18
C CYS A 118 37.28 5.80 -29.37
N ILE A 119 36.62 5.31 -28.32
CA ILE A 119 35.69 4.18 -28.42
C ILE A 119 34.50 4.52 -29.32
N ASP A 120 33.95 5.73 -29.20
CA ASP A 120 32.79 6.16 -29.99
C ASP A 120 33.07 6.17 -31.52
N LYS A 121 34.34 6.15 -31.95
CA LYS A 121 34.73 6.01 -33.36
C LYS A 121 34.55 4.59 -33.91
N PHE A 122 34.39 3.59 -33.05
CA PHE A 122 34.29 2.18 -33.40
C PHE A 122 32.95 1.58 -32.92
N PRO A 123 31.80 1.99 -33.51
CA PRO A 123 30.48 1.63 -33.01
C PRO A 123 30.14 0.13 -33.13
N LYS A 124 30.88 -0.63 -33.93
CA LYS A 124 30.74 -2.08 -34.08
C LYS A 124 31.49 -2.88 -33.00
N MET A 125 32.28 -2.21 -32.16
CA MET A 125 33.01 -2.85 -31.07
C MET A 125 32.03 -3.28 -29.98
N ASN A 126 32.21 -4.48 -29.42
CA ASN A 126 31.44 -4.90 -28.26
C ASN A 126 31.99 -4.19 -27.02
N THR A 127 31.35 -3.10 -26.58
CA THR A 127 31.83 -2.29 -25.44
C THR A 127 31.59 -2.95 -24.08
N GLY A 128 30.90 -4.09 -24.02
CA GLY A 128 30.44 -4.70 -22.76
C GLY A 128 29.28 -3.96 -22.10
N LEU A 129 28.86 -2.80 -22.63
CA LEU A 129 27.76 -2.01 -22.08
C LEU A 129 26.40 -2.61 -22.45
N ALA A 130 25.39 -2.36 -21.61
CA ALA A 130 24.01 -2.76 -21.87
C ALA A 130 23.53 -2.27 -23.26
N GLN A 131 22.81 -3.14 -23.98
CA GLN A 131 22.38 -2.89 -25.36
C GLN A 131 21.67 -1.53 -25.49
N GLY A 132 22.13 -0.69 -26.40
CA GLY A 132 21.61 0.68 -26.62
C GLY A 132 22.29 1.79 -25.79
N THR A 133 23.23 1.46 -24.89
CA THR A 133 23.98 2.46 -24.10
C THR A 133 25.31 2.82 -24.77
N THR A 134 25.52 4.09 -25.06
CA THR A 134 26.80 4.59 -25.59
C THR A 134 27.81 4.84 -24.48
N ALA A 135 29.12 4.79 -24.80
CA ALA A 135 30.18 5.08 -23.84
C ALA A 135 30.07 6.50 -23.26
N LYS A 136 29.59 7.46 -24.07
CA LYS A 136 29.26 8.83 -23.63
C LYS A 136 28.12 8.90 -22.62
N GLN A 137 27.04 8.14 -22.82
CA GLN A 137 25.92 8.08 -21.87
C GLN A 137 26.36 7.47 -20.53
N HIS A 138 27.12 6.37 -20.58
CA HIS A 138 27.68 5.76 -19.38
C HIS A 138 28.62 6.73 -18.64
N LYS A 139 29.53 7.42 -19.36
CA LYS A 139 30.41 8.45 -18.79
C LYS A 139 29.61 9.54 -18.06
N ASN A 140 28.56 10.06 -18.70
CA ASN A 140 27.72 11.10 -18.08
C ASN A 140 27.00 10.59 -16.82
N LYS A 141 26.58 9.32 -16.81
CA LYS A 141 25.97 8.69 -15.63
C LYS A 141 26.97 8.58 -14.48
N VAL A 142 28.17 8.04 -14.73
CA VAL A 142 29.24 7.92 -13.73
C VAL A 142 29.65 9.29 -13.19
N LYS A 143 29.80 10.29 -14.07
CA LYS A 143 30.11 11.66 -13.69
C LYS A 143 29.06 12.26 -12.75
N ARG A 144 27.77 12.10 -13.10
CA ARG A 144 26.66 12.59 -12.27
C ARG A 144 26.63 11.90 -10.90
N GLU A 145 26.83 10.59 -10.86
CA GLU A 145 26.86 9.84 -9.60
C GLU A 145 28.03 10.28 -8.71
N TYR A 146 29.23 10.44 -9.28
CA TYR A 146 30.38 10.94 -8.54
C TYR A 146 30.15 12.35 -7.99
N GLN A 147 29.58 13.26 -8.81
CA GLN A 147 29.22 14.61 -8.36
C GLN A 147 28.18 14.60 -7.24
N ARG A 148 27.19 13.71 -7.34
CA ARG A 148 26.18 13.50 -6.29
C ARG A 148 26.82 13.01 -4.99
N LEU A 149 27.71 12.03 -5.05
CA LEU A 149 28.43 11.53 -3.86
C LEU A 149 29.28 12.63 -3.21
N ARG A 150 29.97 13.45 -3.99
CA ARG A 150 30.72 14.62 -3.48
C ARG A 150 29.82 15.66 -2.82
N LYS A 151 28.64 15.93 -3.39
CA LYS A 151 27.66 16.82 -2.78
C LYS A 151 27.11 16.24 -1.47
N LEU A 152 26.85 14.93 -1.41
CA LEU A 152 26.44 14.26 -0.17
C LEU A 152 27.53 14.27 0.90
N GLU A 153 28.78 14.06 0.51
CA GLU A 153 29.95 14.16 1.41
C GLU A 153 30.01 15.56 2.04
N PHE A 154 29.99 16.61 1.23
CA PHE A 154 29.98 18.00 1.70
C PHE A 154 28.74 18.33 2.57
N PHE A 155 27.56 17.84 2.19
CA PHE A 155 26.35 18.03 2.99
C PHE A 155 26.50 17.37 4.37
N ASN A 156 27.03 16.15 4.42
CA ASN A 156 27.25 15.42 5.67
C ASN A 156 28.36 16.03 6.54
N GLU A 157 29.37 16.68 5.95
CA GLU A 157 30.37 17.47 6.69
C GLU A 157 29.71 18.63 7.45
N LYS A 158 28.74 19.32 6.81
CA LYS A 158 28.01 20.44 7.44
C LYS A 158 26.90 19.94 8.38
N PHE A 159 26.23 18.85 8.04
CA PHE A 159 25.09 18.27 8.77
C PHE A 159 25.27 16.74 8.91
N PRO A 160 25.97 16.28 9.95
CA PRO A 160 26.24 14.86 10.14
C PRO A 160 24.97 14.01 10.25
N ASN A 161 25.00 12.81 9.66
CA ASN A 161 23.92 11.82 9.72
C ASN A 161 22.55 12.33 9.26
N THR A 162 22.51 13.23 8.27
CA THR A 162 21.26 13.86 7.82
C THR A 162 20.20 12.85 7.39
N LYS A 163 20.60 11.79 6.68
CA LYS A 163 19.65 10.78 6.18
C LYS A 163 18.94 10.06 7.32
N GLU A 164 19.71 9.66 8.33
CA GLU A 164 19.22 9.03 9.54
C GLU A 164 18.33 10.01 10.33
N MET A 165 18.80 11.24 10.52
CA MET A 165 18.06 12.31 11.20
C MET A 165 16.68 12.54 10.56
N LEU A 166 16.60 12.70 9.24
CA LEU A 166 15.33 12.88 8.53
C LEU A 166 14.43 11.65 8.69
N SER A 167 14.98 10.44 8.60
CA SER A 167 14.22 9.21 8.83
C SER A 167 13.65 9.15 10.25
N ASP A 168 14.45 9.53 11.25
CA ASP A 168 14.06 9.49 12.65
C ASP A 168 13.02 10.56 12.97
N TRP A 169 13.03 11.72 12.29
CA TRP A 169 11.95 12.70 12.40
C TRP A 169 10.58 12.14 12.01
N TYR A 170 10.51 11.36 10.93
CA TYR A 170 9.28 10.70 10.51
C TYR A 170 8.87 9.59 11.48
N LYS A 171 9.82 8.78 11.97
CA LYS A 171 9.55 7.73 12.97
C LYS A 171 9.01 8.32 14.26
N GLU A 172 9.68 9.34 14.80
CA GLU A 172 9.26 10.07 16.00
C GLU A 172 7.83 10.58 15.85
N TYR A 173 7.56 11.32 14.78
CA TYR A 173 6.24 11.90 14.50
C TYR A 173 5.12 10.84 14.40
N ASN A 174 5.42 9.69 13.77
CA ASN A 174 4.46 8.60 13.63
C ASN A 174 4.29 7.78 14.92
N SER A 175 5.28 7.81 15.82
CA SER A 175 5.26 7.13 17.11
C SER A 175 4.56 7.91 18.23
N LEU A 176 4.19 9.18 18.00
CA LEU A 176 3.52 10.01 19.01
C LEU A 176 2.24 9.31 19.53
N PRO A 177 1.99 9.29 20.85
CA PRO A 177 0.90 8.53 21.47
C PRO A 177 -0.49 9.10 21.16
N ILE A 178 -0.57 10.40 20.90
CA ILE A 178 -1.76 11.11 20.43
C ILE A 178 -1.42 11.87 19.16
N ILE A 179 -2.43 12.17 18.34
CA ILE A 179 -2.22 13.01 17.16
C ILE A 179 -2.09 14.48 17.55
N LEU A 180 -1.39 15.26 16.72
CA LEU A 180 -1.20 16.70 16.93
C LEU A 180 -2.30 17.54 16.27
N PRO A 181 -2.59 18.73 16.81
CA PRO A 181 -3.58 19.65 16.24
C PRO A 181 -3.13 20.15 14.88
N VAL A 182 -4.08 20.66 14.10
CA VAL A 182 -3.88 20.97 12.67
C VAL A 182 -2.69 21.89 12.43
N ASP A 183 -2.49 22.91 13.25
CA ASP A 183 -1.41 23.87 13.08
C ASP A 183 -0.03 23.25 13.33
N LEU A 184 0.12 22.44 14.38
CA LEU A 184 1.38 21.74 14.66
C LEU A 184 1.66 20.67 13.62
N HIS A 185 0.64 19.89 13.25
CA HIS A 185 0.78 18.88 12.21
C HIS A 185 1.28 19.47 10.89
N ASN A 186 0.61 20.52 10.39
CA ASN A 186 0.96 21.11 9.10
C ASN A 186 2.37 21.69 9.14
N LYS A 187 2.72 22.45 10.19
CA LYS A 187 4.08 22.99 10.35
C LYS A 187 5.15 21.90 10.34
N ILE A 188 4.94 20.79 11.03
CA ILE A 188 5.89 19.67 11.06
C ILE A 188 5.97 18.98 9.70
N SER A 189 4.81 18.70 9.08
CA SER A 189 4.72 18.03 7.79
C SER A 189 5.40 18.84 6.68
N ASP A 190 5.12 20.14 6.62
CA ASP A 190 5.71 21.05 5.65
C ASP A 190 7.22 21.17 5.86
N LEU A 191 7.67 21.27 7.12
CA LEU A 191 9.09 21.29 7.46
C LEU A 191 9.81 20.01 7.03
N HIS A 192 9.25 18.83 7.34
CA HIS A 192 9.85 17.54 6.95
C HIS A 192 9.98 17.44 5.44
N LYS A 193 8.93 17.84 4.71
CA LYS A 193 8.93 17.87 3.25
C LYS A 193 9.99 18.83 2.71
N GLU A 194 10.05 20.05 3.21
CA GLU A 194 11.04 21.06 2.78
C GLU A 194 12.48 20.57 3.04
N ALA A 195 12.74 20.01 4.23
CA ALA A 195 14.06 19.49 4.59
C ALA A 195 14.47 18.34 3.66
N ASN A 196 13.56 17.39 3.40
CA ASN A 196 13.83 16.28 2.49
C ASN A 196 14.03 16.75 1.03
N ASP A 197 13.24 17.73 0.58
CA ASP A 197 13.38 18.32 -0.75
C ASP A 197 14.73 19.04 -0.90
N ILE A 198 15.19 19.78 0.10
CA ILE A 198 16.53 20.40 0.09
C ILE A 198 17.61 19.32 0.02
N TYR A 199 17.53 18.28 0.85
CA TYR A 199 18.52 17.20 0.88
C TYR A 199 18.64 16.49 -0.49
N ILE A 200 17.51 16.09 -1.09
CA ILE A 200 17.49 15.41 -2.39
C ILE A 200 17.97 16.34 -3.51
N ASN A 201 17.43 17.56 -3.59
CA ASN A 201 17.77 18.48 -4.67
C ASN A 201 19.24 18.95 -4.58
N TYR A 202 19.78 19.08 -3.37
CA TYR A 202 21.19 19.40 -3.17
C TYR A 202 22.10 18.28 -3.66
N ALA A 203 21.80 17.04 -3.28
CA ALA A 203 22.53 15.86 -3.74
C ALA A 203 22.51 15.73 -5.26
N GLU A 204 21.41 16.12 -5.91
CA GLU A 204 21.26 16.11 -7.36
C GLU A 204 21.88 17.33 -8.06
N GLY A 205 22.45 18.28 -7.32
CA GLY A 205 23.04 19.51 -7.86
C GLY A 205 22.03 20.49 -8.46
N LYS A 206 20.75 20.38 -8.07
CA LYS A 206 19.65 21.25 -8.53
C LYS A 206 19.58 22.57 -7.78
N ILE A 207 20.19 22.65 -6.59
CA ILE A 207 20.22 23.85 -5.75
C ILE A 207 21.66 24.18 -5.32
N SER A 208 21.90 25.47 -5.05
CA SER A 208 23.19 26.01 -4.61
C SER A 208 23.41 25.84 -3.10
N ASP A 209 24.65 26.06 -2.68
CA ASP A 209 25.06 25.96 -1.28
C ASP A 209 24.37 26.99 -0.37
N GLU A 210 23.85 28.10 -0.93
CA GLU A 210 23.07 29.11 -0.21
C GLU A 210 21.80 28.54 0.44
N LYS A 211 21.23 27.46 -0.14
CA LYS A 211 20.04 26.80 0.43
C LYS A 211 20.35 25.97 1.68
N LEU A 212 21.64 25.74 1.99
CA LEU A 212 22.04 25.02 3.20
C LEU A 212 21.76 25.82 4.47
N ASP A 213 21.74 27.15 4.40
CA ASP A 213 21.41 28.00 5.56
C ASP A 213 19.92 27.89 5.93
N ARG A 214 19.06 27.69 4.91
CA ARG A 214 17.66 27.31 5.14
C ARG A 214 17.57 25.97 5.84
N PHE A 215 18.35 24.96 5.42
CA PHE A 215 18.36 23.65 6.08
C PHE A 215 18.74 23.74 7.55
N GLU A 216 19.77 24.52 7.89
CA GLU A 216 20.15 24.76 9.30
C GLU A 216 19.00 25.40 10.10
N THR A 217 18.28 26.34 9.47
CA THR A 217 17.10 26.98 10.08
C THR A 217 15.99 25.95 10.33
N LEU A 218 15.74 25.03 9.37
CA LEU A 218 14.74 23.97 9.53
C LEU A 218 15.06 23.03 10.70
N ILE A 219 16.34 22.75 10.97
CA ILE A 219 16.74 21.94 12.13
C ILE A 219 16.31 22.64 13.43
N LYS A 220 16.60 23.93 13.57
CA LYS A 220 16.22 24.73 14.75
C LYS A 220 14.70 24.88 14.87
N GLU A 221 14.00 25.10 13.76
CA GLU A 221 12.53 25.13 13.72
C GLU A 221 11.93 23.78 14.17
N ARG A 222 12.54 22.66 13.77
CA ARG A 222 12.10 21.32 14.15
C ARG A 222 12.25 21.03 15.64
N GLU A 223 13.34 21.50 16.26
CA GLU A 223 13.55 21.40 17.71
C GLU A 223 12.47 22.18 18.47
N ASN A 224 12.17 23.40 18.03
CA ASN A 224 11.09 24.20 18.63
C ASN A 224 9.72 23.53 18.46
N LEU A 225 9.42 22.99 17.28
CA LEU A 225 8.16 22.25 17.05
C LEU A 225 8.09 20.97 17.87
N LYS A 226 9.22 20.33 18.16
CA LYS A 226 9.29 19.18 19.06
C LYS A 226 8.84 19.57 20.47
N LEU A 227 9.43 20.62 21.04
CA LEU A 227 9.05 21.12 22.36
C LEU A 227 7.57 21.47 22.45
N LEU A 228 7.01 22.11 21.41
CA LEU A 228 5.57 22.42 21.34
C LEU A 228 4.70 21.16 21.24
N SER A 229 5.20 20.12 20.54
CA SER A 229 4.50 18.85 20.43
C SER A 229 4.50 18.10 21.76
N ASP A 230 5.64 18.05 22.42
CA ASP A 230 5.81 17.41 23.72
C ASP A 230 4.93 18.10 24.79
N ASP A 231 4.95 19.44 24.85
CA ASP A 231 4.07 20.21 25.74
C ASP A 231 2.59 19.96 25.46
N PHE A 232 2.19 19.86 24.19
CA PHE A 232 0.82 19.50 23.83
C PHE A 232 0.47 18.09 24.31
N ILE A 233 1.37 17.12 24.11
CA ILE A 233 1.15 15.73 24.53
C ILE A 233 0.98 15.67 26.04
N ASP A 234 1.91 16.22 26.80
CA ASP A 234 1.87 16.19 28.27
C ASP A 234 0.59 16.80 28.85
N LYS A 235 0.09 17.89 28.25
CA LYS A 235 -1.14 18.56 28.68
C LYS A 235 -2.42 17.84 28.27
N ASN A 236 -2.39 16.96 27.26
CA ASN A 236 -3.60 16.44 26.62
C ASN A 236 -3.73 14.91 26.65
N SER A 237 -2.67 14.14 26.89
CA SER A 237 -2.70 12.67 26.84
C SER A 237 -3.73 12.03 27.75
N ASN A 238 -4.03 12.67 28.89
CA ASN A 238 -5.00 12.18 29.86
C ASN A 238 -6.42 12.74 29.67
N LYS A 239 -6.63 13.61 28.67
CA LYS A 239 -7.96 14.18 28.43
C LYS A 239 -8.92 13.10 27.94
N GLU A 240 -10.14 13.18 28.44
CA GLU A 240 -11.21 12.33 27.96
C GLU A 240 -11.49 12.58 26.47
N PHE A 241 -11.68 11.51 25.72
CA PHE A 241 -11.88 11.53 24.26
C PHE A 241 -10.74 12.16 23.45
N ILE A 242 -9.50 12.19 23.97
CA ILE A 242 -8.34 12.53 23.13
C ILE A 242 -8.13 11.46 22.05
N CYS A 243 -7.87 11.88 20.82
CA CYS A 243 -7.58 10.97 19.72
C CYS A 243 -6.16 10.42 19.84
N THR A 244 -6.07 9.16 20.26
CA THR A 244 -4.80 8.43 20.34
C THR A 244 -4.32 8.02 18.96
N ARG A 245 -3.04 7.67 18.84
CA ARG A 245 -2.47 7.10 17.62
C ARG A 245 -3.20 5.83 17.18
N LYS A 246 -3.65 5.03 18.15
CA LYS A 246 -4.41 3.81 17.89
C LYS A 246 -5.75 4.11 17.22
N ILE A 247 -6.51 5.06 17.76
CA ILE A 247 -7.78 5.52 17.15
C ILE A 247 -7.52 6.11 15.76
N TYR A 248 -6.46 6.92 15.61
CA TYR A 248 -6.06 7.44 14.30
C TYR A 248 -5.81 6.33 13.28
N ASN A 249 -4.97 5.34 13.60
CA ASN A 249 -4.66 4.24 12.69
C ASN A 249 -5.92 3.44 12.34
N TRP A 250 -6.77 3.16 13.33
CA TRP A 250 -8.05 2.49 13.12
C TRP A 250 -8.97 3.27 12.16
N ILE A 251 -9.04 4.61 12.26
CA ILE A 251 -9.81 5.44 11.32
C ILE A 251 -9.25 5.34 9.89
N ILE A 252 -7.93 5.33 9.73
CA ILE A 252 -7.28 5.20 8.42
C ILE A 252 -7.65 3.86 7.78
N GLU A 253 -7.65 2.78 8.56
CA GLU A 253 -7.98 1.43 8.09
C GLU A 253 -9.46 1.25 7.78
N GLU A 254 -10.35 1.75 8.64
CA GLU A 254 -11.80 1.53 8.51
C GLU A 254 -12.46 2.43 7.46
N TYR A 255 -11.97 3.66 7.28
CA TYR A 255 -12.65 4.67 6.48
C TYR A 255 -11.89 5.12 5.23
N ASP A 256 -10.83 4.41 4.81
CA ASP A 256 -10.01 4.63 3.59
C ASP A 256 -10.22 5.99 2.89
N LYS A 257 -11.28 6.12 2.05
CA LYS A 257 -11.64 7.32 1.28
C LYS A 257 -11.97 8.57 2.11
N ASP A 258 -12.68 8.42 3.22
CA ASP A 258 -13.16 9.51 4.08
C ASP A 258 -12.22 9.81 5.26
N SER A 259 -11.25 8.94 5.52
CA SER A 259 -10.34 9.00 6.67
C SER A 259 -9.68 10.37 6.83
N ASN A 260 -9.16 10.96 5.75
CA ASN A 260 -8.52 12.29 5.76
C ASN A 260 -9.46 13.40 6.25
N LYS A 261 -10.74 13.35 5.85
CA LYS A 261 -11.75 14.33 6.27
C LYS A 261 -12.05 14.19 7.76
N ILE A 262 -12.20 12.95 8.24
CA ILE A 262 -12.45 12.62 9.65
C ILE A 262 -11.27 13.11 10.51
N ILE A 263 -10.04 12.74 10.16
CA ILE A 263 -8.84 13.14 10.89
C ILE A 263 -8.67 14.66 10.92
N ASN A 264 -8.89 15.35 9.79
CA ASN A 264 -8.76 16.80 9.75
C ASN A 264 -9.79 17.50 10.64
N ASN A 265 -11.03 16.98 10.73
CA ASN A 265 -12.02 17.49 11.67
C ASN A 265 -11.57 17.29 13.12
N ILE A 266 -11.01 16.13 13.45
CA ILE A 266 -10.48 15.85 14.79
C ILE A 266 -9.32 16.81 15.13
N ARG A 267 -8.37 17.02 14.20
CA ARG A 267 -7.23 17.92 14.40
C ARG A 267 -7.63 19.38 14.57
N ARG A 268 -8.67 19.83 13.87
CA ARG A 268 -9.24 21.18 14.03
C ARG A 268 -9.96 21.33 15.38
N ASN A 269 -10.46 20.24 15.94
CA ASN A 269 -11.08 20.21 17.26
C ASN A 269 -10.06 19.92 18.39
N ASN A 270 -8.82 20.41 18.27
CA ASN A 270 -7.74 20.18 19.24
C ASN A 270 -7.52 18.70 19.58
N CYS A 271 -7.73 17.82 18.61
CA CYS A 271 -7.59 16.37 18.74
C CYS A 271 -8.61 15.69 19.66
N ILE A 272 -9.62 16.42 20.13
CA ILE A 272 -10.71 15.87 20.94
C ILE A 272 -11.80 15.32 20.00
N LEU A 273 -12.24 14.09 20.24
CA LEU A 273 -13.32 13.47 19.47
C LEU A 273 -14.64 14.18 19.80
N SER A 274 -15.27 14.77 18.78
CA SER A 274 -16.57 15.42 18.92
C SER A 274 -17.71 14.40 18.90
N GLU A 275 -18.93 14.82 19.24
CA GLU A 275 -20.13 13.96 19.26
C GLU A 275 -20.31 13.18 17.95
N ASN A 276 -20.16 13.87 16.82
CA ASN A 276 -20.30 13.26 15.50
C ASN A 276 -19.20 12.26 15.18
N ILE A 277 -17.99 12.48 15.70
CA ILE A 277 -16.87 11.55 15.53
C ILE A 277 -17.07 10.33 16.42
N LEU A 278 -17.54 10.51 17.65
CA LEU A 278 -17.80 9.41 18.58
C LEU A 278 -18.86 8.43 18.04
N LYS A 279 -19.81 8.90 17.22
CA LYS A 279 -20.75 8.04 16.47
C LYS A 279 -20.10 7.16 15.40
N LEU A 280 -18.81 7.34 15.14
CA LEU A 280 -18.04 6.56 14.18
C LEU A 280 -17.04 5.61 14.86
N ILE A 281 -16.60 5.89 16.10
CA ILE A 281 -15.49 5.14 16.72
C ILE A 281 -15.99 3.89 17.46
N TYR A 282 -15.81 2.73 16.83
CA TYR A 282 -16.03 1.42 17.45
C TYR A 282 -14.73 0.60 17.60
N GLU A 283 -13.58 1.27 17.68
CA GLU A 283 -12.31 0.64 18.02
C GLU A 283 -12.42 -0.09 19.37
N GLU A 284 -11.88 -1.30 19.42
CA GLU A 284 -12.15 -2.27 20.48
C GLU A 284 -11.74 -1.78 21.89
N GLU A 285 -10.54 -1.20 22.03
CA GLU A 285 -10.08 -0.69 23.33
C GLU A 285 -10.84 0.55 23.76
N PHE A 286 -11.11 1.47 22.83
CA PHE A 286 -11.92 2.65 23.07
C PHE A 286 -13.32 2.26 23.56
N PHE A 287 -13.96 1.31 22.88
CA PHE A 287 -15.29 0.84 23.23
C PHE A 287 -15.30 0.16 24.60
N LYS A 288 -14.35 -0.74 24.87
CA LYS A 288 -14.19 -1.42 26.17
C LYS A 288 -13.99 -0.42 27.31
N LYS A 289 -13.15 0.61 27.11
CA LYS A 289 -12.90 1.68 28.10
C LYS A 289 -14.19 2.43 28.47
N HIS A 290 -15.16 2.52 27.56
CA HIS A 290 -16.39 3.28 27.77
C HIS A 290 -17.63 2.41 28.01
N LEU A 291 -17.46 1.09 28.08
CA LEU A 291 -18.55 0.14 28.31
C LEU A 291 -19.34 0.43 29.59
N PHE A 292 -18.63 0.77 30.68
CA PHE A 292 -19.27 1.10 31.96
C PHE A 292 -20.20 2.32 31.84
N ARG A 293 -19.81 3.34 31.06
CA ARG A 293 -20.66 4.51 30.82
C ARG A 293 -21.91 4.14 30.04
N PHE A 294 -21.79 3.30 29.00
CA PHE A 294 -22.97 2.81 28.30
C PHE A 294 -23.88 2.02 29.23
N LYS A 295 -23.34 1.19 30.12
CA LYS A 295 -24.14 0.46 31.12
C LYS A 295 -24.90 1.40 32.05
N SER A 296 -24.29 2.49 32.52
CA SER A 296 -24.95 3.44 33.40
C SER A 296 -26.01 4.30 32.70
N MET A 297 -25.92 4.46 31.37
CA MET A 297 -26.89 5.22 30.58
C MET A 297 -28.18 4.43 30.29
N ILE A 298 -28.15 3.10 30.43
CA ILE A 298 -29.35 2.27 30.18
C ILE A 298 -30.28 2.39 31.38
N ASP A 299 -31.36 3.14 31.21
CA ASP A 299 -32.38 3.34 32.25
C ASP A 299 -33.43 2.24 32.16
N SER A 300 -33.07 1.04 32.64
CA SER A 300 -33.98 -0.11 32.69
C SER A 300 -33.63 -1.07 33.83
N ASN A 301 -34.68 -1.66 34.42
CA ASN A 301 -34.58 -2.76 35.36
C ASN A 301 -34.79 -4.14 34.72
N ARG A 302 -35.04 -4.19 33.40
CA ARG A 302 -35.27 -5.40 32.62
C ARG A 302 -34.20 -5.65 31.58
N LEU A 303 -33.50 -4.62 31.12
CA LEU A 303 -32.53 -4.70 30.03
C LEU A 303 -31.13 -4.41 30.54
N PHE A 304 -30.23 -5.37 30.36
CA PHE A 304 -28.86 -5.30 30.86
C PHE A 304 -27.87 -5.56 29.74
N LEU A 305 -26.87 -4.68 29.59
CA LEU A 305 -25.74 -4.95 28.70
C LEU A 305 -24.81 -5.96 29.38
N ILE A 306 -24.73 -7.17 28.82
CA ILE A 306 -24.04 -8.32 29.43
C ILE A 306 -22.63 -8.53 28.89
N GLU A 307 -22.45 -8.49 27.57
CA GLU A 307 -21.21 -8.92 26.93
C GLU A 307 -20.93 -8.12 25.65
N LEU A 308 -19.65 -8.07 25.28
CA LEU A 308 -19.19 -7.63 23.97
C LEU A 308 -18.72 -8.84 23.20
N SER A 309 -19.37 -9.11 22.07
CA SER A 309 -18.78 -9.97 21.06
C SER A 309 -17.82 -9.14 20.20
N GLU A 310 -17.06 -9.81 19.34
CA GLU A 310 -16.13 -9.16 18.41
C GLU A 310 -16.83 -8.07 17.58
N ASN A 311 -18.07 -8.31 17.16
CA ASN A 311 -18.81 -7.43 16.25
C ASN A 311 -20.12 -6.87 16.81
N ASP A 312 -20.60 -7.35 17.96
CA ASP A 312 -21.92 -7.01 18.50
C ASP A 312 -21.85 -6.60 19.97
N VAL A 313 -22.84 -5.78 20.36
CA VAL A 313 -23.15 -5.44 21.75
C VAL A 313 -24.34 -6.29 22.16
N VAL A 314 -24.15 -7.10 23.20
CA VAL A 314 -25.14 -8.11 23.62
C VAL A 314 -25.86 -7.65 24.89
N PHE A 315 -27.17 -7.82 24.88
CA PHE A 315 -28.07 -7.47 25.97
C PHE A 315 -28.82 -8.71 26.47
N GLU A 316 -29.08 -8.76 27.76
CA GLU A 316 -30.09 -9.65 28.36
C GLU A 316 -31.34 -8.82 28.66
N PHE A 317 -32.49 -9.25 28.14
CA PHE A 317 -33.79 -8.69 28.47
C PHE A 317 -34.56 -9.69 29.35
N ILE A 318 -35.04 -9.22 30.49
CA ILE A 318 -35.80 -9.99 31.47
C ILE A 318 -37.28 -9.62 31.34
N GLY A 319 -38.11 -10.60 30.96
CA GLY A 319 -39.56 -10.40 30.84
C GLY A 319 -40.23 -10.08 32.18
N SER A 320 -41.46 -9.58 32.13
CA SER A 320 -42.23 -9.12 33.31
C SER A 320 -42.41 -10.20 34.40
N THR A 321 -42.44 -11.47 34.00
CA THR A 321 -42.56 -12.63 34.90
C THR A 321 -41.24 -13.03 35.57
N LYS A 322 -40.11 -12.40 35.19
CA LYS A 322 -38.73 -12.69 35.64
C LYS A 322 -38.20 -14.10 35.40
N THR A 323 -39.03 -15.01 34.89
CA THR A 323 -38.65 -16.38 34.52
C THR A 323 -38.10 -16.45 33.10
N ILE A 324 -38.39 -15.43 32.28
CA ILE A 324 -38.03 -15.38 30.88
C ILE A 324 -36.86 -14.42 30.66
N LYS A 325 -35.82 -14.90 29.98
CA LYS A 325 -34.62 -14.14 29.63
C LYS A 325 -34.32 -14.27 28.15
N TYR A 326 -34.31 -13.15 27.44
CA TYR A 326 -33.94 -13.09 26.03
C TYR A 326 -32.54 -12.53 25.87
N THR A 327 -31.75 -13.14 25.00
CA THR A 327 -30.49 -12.55 24.55
C THR A 327 -30.72 -11.76 23.27
N LEU A 328 -30.39 -10.47 23.30
CA LEU A 328 -30.52 -9.55 22.18
C LEU A 328 -29.13 -9.05 21.78
N TYR A 329 -28.96 -8.62 20.53
CA TYR A 329 -27.72 -8.00 20.07
C TYR A 329 -27.97 -6.79 19.17
N ILE A 330 -27.05 -5.84 19.20
CA ILE A 330 -26.96 -4.75 18.22
C ILE A 330 -25.53 -4.80 17.64
N PRO A 331 -25.35 -4.81 16.30
CA PRO A 331 -24.02 -4.69 15.73
C PRO A 331 -23.29 -3.45 16.25
N LYS A 332 -22.05 -3.61 16.70
CA LYS A 332 -21.26 -2.59 17.42
C LYS A 332 -21.17 -1.28 16.65
N LYS A 333 -20.99 -1.36 15.32
CA LYS A 333 -21.01 -0.21 14.41
C LYS A 333 -22.35 0.54 14.44
N ILE A 334 -23.48 -0.17 14.51
CA ILE A 334 -24.81 0.43 14.61
C ILE A 334 -25.02 1.02 16.01
N PHE A 335 -24.62 0.29 17.06
CA PHE A 335 -24.75 0.74 18.45
C PHE A 335 -24.01 2.07 18.66
N VAL A 336 -22.75 2.14 18.26
CA VAL A 336 -21.94 3.37 18.35
C VAL A 336 -22.54 4.49 17.49
N LYS A 337 -23.04 4.20 16.30
CA LYS A 337 -23.69 5.20 15.45
C LYS A 337 -24.90 5.86 16.11
N LEU A 338 -25.69 5.09 16.86
CA LEU A 338 -26.87 5.58 17.56
C LEU A 338 -26.49 6.30 18.87
N TYR A 339 -25.63 5.69 19.68
CA TYR A 339 -25.44 6.08 21.08
C TYR A 339 -24.06 6.65 21.41
N GLY A 340 -23.06 6.50 20.53
CA GLY A 340 -21.68 6.92 20.79
C GLY A 340 -21.54 8.41 21.10
N GLY A 341 -22.37 9.25 20.48
CA GLY A 341 -22.40 10.69 20.78
C GLY A 341 -22.83 11.03 22.21
N LEU A 342 -23.66 10.18 22.83
CA LEU A 342 -24.16 10.39 24.20
C LEU A 342 -23.05 10.31 25.24
N LEU A 343 -21.90 9.72 24.92
CA LEU A 343 -20.74 9.63 25.82
C LEU A 343 -20.24 10.99 26.34
N ILE A 344 -20.50 12.08 25.61
CA ILE A 344 -20.12 13.44 26.02
C ILE A 344 -20.96 13.95 27.18
N ASN A 345 -22.23 13.58 27.24
CA ASN A 345 -23.16 14.07 28.26
C ASN A 345 -23.48 12.97 29.25
N THR A 346 -22.98 13.12 30.49
CA THR A 346 -23.13 12.15 31.58
C THR A 346 -24.58 11.93 32.01
N ASP A 347 -25.48 12.89 31.73
CA ASP A 347 -26.89 12.81 32.11
C ASP A 347 -27.77 12.21 31.01
N SER A 348 -27.16 11.71 29.94
CA SER A 348 -27.88 11.07 28.85
C SER A 348 -28.42 9.71 29.27
N ASN A 349 -29.69 9.45 28.99
CA ASN A 349 -30.30 8.13 29.18
C ASN A 349 -30.65 7.50 27.84
N ILE A 350 -30.48 6.19 27.76
CA ILE A 350 -30.92 5.35 26.64
C ILE A 350 -32.11 4.55 27.16
N SER A 351 -33.29 4.79 26.57
CA SER A 351 -34.49 4.08 26.95
C SER A 351 -34.45 2.63 26.46
N GLU A 352 -35.12 1.76 27.22
CA GLU A 352 -35.30 0.36 26.85
C GLU A 352 -35.96 0.21 25.47
N GLU A 353 -36.98 1.02 25.17
CA GLU A 353 -37.72 0.98 23.90
C GLU A 353 -36.81 1.23 22.69
N GLU A 354 -35.90 2.20 22.78
CA GLU A 354 -34.96 2.53 21.70
C GLU A 354 -33.96 1.39 21.47
N ILE A 355 -33.48 0.73 22.53
CA ILE A 355 -32.61 -0.45 22.37
C ILE A 355 -33.39 -1.60 21.75
N LEU A 356 -34.61 -1.88 22.21
CA LEU A 356 -35.43 -2.96 21.66
C LEU A 356 -35.69 -2.75 20.17
N LYS A 357 -36.08 -1.55 19.77
CA LYS A 357 -36.27 -1.16 18.36
C LYS A 357 -35.09 -1.50 17.45
N HIS A 358 -33.86 -1.28 17.92
CA HIS A 358 -32.65 -1.49 17.12
C HIS A 358 -31.96 -2.84 17.33
N SER A 359 -32.33 -3.57 18.38
CA SER A 359 -31.78 -4.90 18.68
C SER A 359 -32.36 -6.00 17.81
N LYS A 360 -31.68 -7.13 17.80
CA LYS A 360 -32.11 -8.37 17.16
C LYS A 360 -32.01 -9.50 18.15
N LEU A 361 -32.88 -10.50 18.01
CA LEU A 361 -32.75 -11.72 18.80
C LEU A 361 -31.48 -12.47 18.41
N VAL A 362 -30.70 -12.88 19.42
CA VAL A 362 -29.59 -13.83 19.20
C VAL A 362 -30.18 -15.16 18.78
N PHE A 363 -29.60 -15.75 17.74
CA PHE A 363 -30.08 -16.98 17.14
C PHE A 363 -29.55 -18.20 17.93
N ASN A 364 -30.30 -18.60 18.95
CA ASN A 364 -29.99 -19.76 19.77
C ASN A 364 -31.26 -20.51 20.19
N GLU A 365 -31.11 -21.77 20.58
CA GLU A 365 -32.21 -22.65 20.96
C GLU A 365 -33.04 -22.08 22.12
N ASN A 366 -32.39 -21.50 23.14
CA ASN A 366 -33.07 -20.95 24.31
C ASN A 366 -34.04 -19.80 23.93
N ASN A 367 -33.56 -18.81 23.17
CA ASN A 367 -34.40 -17.72 22.69
C ASN A 367 -35.57 -18.23 21.85
N TYR A 368 -35.35 -19.27 21.04
CA TYR A 368 -36.37 -19.87 20.17
C TYR A 368 -37.47 -20.56 20.97
N VAL A 369 -37.10 -21.41 21.93
CA VAL A 369 -38.06 -22.11 22.81
C VAL A 369 -38.89 -21.11 23.60
N ILE A 370 -38.25 -20.10 24.18
CA ILE A 370 -38.94 -19.06 24.93
C ILE A 370 -39.94 -18.33 24.02
N PHE A 371 -39.52 -17.96 22.81
CA PHE A 371 -40.35 -17.18 21.90
C PHE A 371 -41.51 -18.01 21.30
N GLU A 372 -41.28 -19.29 21.01
CA GLU A 372 -42.32 -20.25 20.62
C GLU A 372 -43.42 -20.33 21.68
N ASN A 373 -43.03 -20.46 22.95
CA ASN A 373 -43.96 -20.53 24.07
C ASN A 373 -44.76 -19.23 24.24
N GLU A 374 -44.11 -18.07 24.16
CA GLU A 374 -44.81 -16.79 24.32
C GLU A 374 -45.77 -16.50 23.15
N ILE A 375 -45.36 -16.78 21.91
CA ILE A 375 -46.29 -16.64 20.77
C ILE A 375 -47.46 -17.61 20.90
N ASN A 376 -47.21 -18.87 21.25
CA ASN A 376 -48.29 -19.85 21.37
C ASN A 376 -49.29 -19.49 22.47
N LYS A 377 -48.85 -18.82 23.54
CA LYS A 377 -49.76 -18.22 24.53
C LYS A 377 -50.61 -17.11 23.91
N ILE A 378 -49.98 -16.19 23.17
CA ILE A 378 -50.65 -15.07 22.50
C ILE A 378 -51.69 -15.56 21.48
N LEU A 379 -51.37 -16.63 20.74
CA LEU A 379 -52.20 -17.15 19.66
C LEU A 379 -53.28 -18.13 20.12
N LEU A 380 -53.24 -18.61 21.37
CA LEU A 380 -54.11 -19.64 21.91
C LEU A 380 -55.60 -19.34 21.69
N GLU A 381 -56.01 -18.09 21.88
CA GLU A 381 -57.40 -17.65 21.75
C GLU A 381 -57.87 -17.51 20.29
N ASN A 382 -56.96 -17.52 19.32
CA ASN A 382 -57.24 -17.34 17.89
C ASN A 382 -57.10 -18.64 17.08
N SER A 383 -56.98 -19.79 17.75
CA SER A 383 -56.82 -21.12 17.12
C SER A 383 -55.61 -21.22 16.18
N TYR A 384 -54.59 -20.39 16.39
CA TYR A 384 -53.31 -20.50 15.71
C TYR A 384 -52.26 -21.04 16.69
N ARG A 385 -51.28 -21.74 16.15
CA ARG A 385 -50.05 -22.08 16.86
C ARG A 385 -48.87 -22.07 15.91
N ILE A 386 -47.68 -21.87 16.44
CA ILE A 386 -46.43 -21.98 15.71
C ILE A 386 -45.65 -23.21 16.17
N GLU A 387 -44.92 -23.80 15.23
CA GLU A 387 -43.95 -24.85 15.47
C GLU A 387 -42.60 -24.42 14.90
N LEU A 388 -41.52 -24.66 15.64
CA LEU A 388 -40.15 -24.37 15.19
C LEU A 388 -39.41 -25.66 14.78
N ASN A 389 -38.90 -25.67 13.55
CA ASN A 389 -37.97 -26.69 13.08
C ASN A 389 -36.53 -26.30 13.45
N TYR A 390 -36.02 -26.92 14.51
CA TYR A 390 -34.68 -26.70 15.05
C TYR A 390 -33.55 -27.13 14.09
N PHE A 391 -33.82 -27.98 13.09
CA PHE A 391 -32.83 -28.34 12.06
C PHE A 391 -32.68 -27.28 10.97
N ASN A 392 -33.65 -26.37 10.84
CA ASN A 392 -33.60 -25.24 9.92
C ASN A 392 -34.05 -23.97 10.62
N MET A 393 -33.36 -23.56 11.69
CA MET A 393 -33.76 -22.40 12.50
C MET A 393 -33.96 -21.08 11.69
N LYS A 394 -33.43 -20.99 10.46
CA LYS A 394 -33.55 -19.80 9.61
C LYS A 394 -34.91 -19.72 8.91
N TYR A 395 -35.41 -20.84 8.40
CA TYR A 395 -36.69 -20.94 7.67
C TYR A 395 -37.70 -21.89 8.32
N GLY A 396 -37.40 -22.34 9.53
CA GLY A 396 -38.08 -23.42 10.21
C GLY A 396 -39.30 -22.97 10.99
N LEU A 397 -39.75 -21.73 10.84
CA LEU A 397 -41.01 -21.30 11.44
C LEU A 397 -42.18 -21.81 10.60
N GLU A 398 -43.01 -22.63 11.24
CA GLU A 398 -44.27 -23.12 10.72
C GLU A 398 -45.42 -22.50 11.52
N VAL A 399 -46.49 -22.13 10.83
CA VAL A 399 -47.73 -21.62 11.43
C VAL A 399 -48.84 -22.60 11.10
N ILE A 400 -49.63 -22.96 12.10
CA ILE A 400 -50.72 -23.93 12.02
C ILE A 400 -52.02 -23.23 12.40
N ASP A 401 -53.04 -23.40 11.55
CA ASP A 401 -54.42 -23.05 11.83
C ASP A 401 -55.15 -24.31 12.28
N ASP A 402 -55.46 -24.39 13.58
CA ASP A 402 -56.11 -25.56 14.15
C ASP A 402 -57.60 -25.65 13.80
N THR A 403 -58.22 -24.55 13.35
CA THR A 403 -59.62 -24.51 12.93
C THR A 403 -59.76 -25.08 11.52
N GLU A 404 -59.00 -24.51 10.58
CA GLU A 404 -59.06 -24.88 9.16
C GLU A 404 -58.20 -26.13 8.85
N LYS A 405 -57.46 -26.63 9.83
CA LYS A 405 -56.50 -27.73 9.69
C LYS A 405 -55.51 -27.48 8.55
N MET A 406 -55.00 -26.25 8.48
CA MET A 406 -54.01 -25.82 7.50
C MET A 406 -52.68 -25.46 8.17
N PHE A 407 -51.60 -25.47 7.39
CA PHE A 407 -50.29 -24.98 7.82
C PHE A 407 -49.61 -24.14 6.73
N SER A 408 -48.71 -23.25 7.16
CA SER A 408 -47.80 -22.51 6.30
C SER A 408 -46.37 -22.68 6.80
N GLU A 409 -45.45 -23.01 5.91
CA GLU A 409 -44.04 -23.33 6.22
C GLU A 409 -43.07 -22.41 5.46
N GLY A 410 -41.80 -22.42 5.87
CA GLY A 410 -40.73 -21.69 5.19
C GLY A 410 -40.66 -20.20 5.53
N LEU A 411 -41.22 -19.80 6.67
CA LEU A 411 -41.13 -18.42 7.15
C LEU A 411 -39.75 -18.16 7.71
N HIS A 412 -39.20 -16.98 7.40
CA HIS A 412 -37.91 -16.58 7.94
C HIS A 412 -38.06 -16.21 9.42
N THR A 413 -37.64 -17.11 10.30
CA THR A 413 -37.92 -17.06 11.73
C THR A 413 -37.39 -15.77 12.34
N GLU A 414 -36.14 -15.40 12.05
CA GLU A 414 -35.53 -14.15 12.52
C GLU A 414 -36.30 -12.90 12.04
N THR A 415 -36.85 -12.92 10.82
CA THR A 415 -37.55 -11.75 10.26
C THR A 415 -38.89 -11.58 10.96
N PHE A 416 -39.62 -12.68 11.09
CA PHE A 416 -40.90 -12.70 11.80
C PHE A 416 -40.72 -12.22 13.25
N PHE A 417 -39.71 -12.75 13.93
CA PHE A 417 -39.43 -12.40 15.32
C PHE A 417 -38.99 -10.94 15.48
N ASN A 418 -38.02 -10.48 14.67
CA ASN A 418 -37.56 -9.10 14.77
C ASN A 418 -38.62 -8.05 14.38
N THR A 419 -39.63 -8.45 13.59
CA THR A 419 -40.79 -7.60 13.24
C THR A 419 -41.74 -7.42 14.42
N HIS A 420 -41.96 -8.47 15.22
CA HIS A 420 -42.96 -8.47 16.29
C HIS A 420 -42.39 -8.35 17.70
N LYS A 421 -41.06 -8.47 17.88
CA LYS A 421 -40.42 -8.51 19.20
C LYS A 421 -40.78 -7.34 20.11
N ASN A 422 -40.84 -6.11 19.60
CA ASN A 422 -41.11 -4.95 20.45
C ASN A 422 -42.50 -5.04 21.07
N LEU A 423 -43.49 -5.49 20.29
CA LEU A 423 -44.85 -5.68 20.79
C LEU A 423 -44.89 -6.85 21.78
N ILE A 424 -44.27 -7.98 21.45
CA ILE A 424 -44.22 -9.15 22.33
C ILE A 424 -43.57 -8.83 23.69
N LEU A 425 -42.51 -8.01 23.69
CA LEU A 425 -41.76 -7.68 24.90
C LEU A 425 -42.34 -6.51 25.71
N LEU A 426 -43.13 -5.63 25.08
CA LEU A 426 -43.64 -4.39 25.70
C LEU A 426 -45.17 -4.35 25.88
N ASN A 427 -45.96 -4.95 24.99
CA ASN A 427 -47.42 -4.85 24.97
C ASN A 427 -48.11 -6.09 24.37
N GLU A 428 -48.52 -7.02 25.23
CA GLU A 428 -49.15 -8.30 24.83
C GLU A 428 -50.44 -8.11 24.01
N VAL A 429 -51.28 -7.13 24.35
CA VAL A 429 -52.58 -6.93 23.68
C VAL A 429 -52.39 -6.47 22.23
N GLU A 430 -51.49 -5.51 22.00
CA GLU A 430 -51.14 -5.06 20.65
C GLU A 430 -50.38 -6.13 19.87
N ALA A 431 -49.58 -6.97 20.56
CA ALA A 431 -48.89 -8.09 19.96
C ALA A 431 -49.88 -9.10 19.35
N THR A 432 -50.96 -9.46 20.06
CA THR A 432 -51.97 -10.40 19.56
C THR A 432 -52.54 -9.95 18.22
N THR A 433 -53.04 -8.71 18.15
CA THR A 433 -53.64 -8.19 16.91
C THR A 433 -52.63 -8.15 15.77
N ALA A 434 -51.42 -7.65 16.03
CA ALA A 434 -50.38 -7.51 14.99
C ALA A 434 -49.90 -8.87 14.45
N ILE A 435 -49.73 -9.86 15.31
CA ILE A 435 -49.26 -11.19 14.92
C ILE A 435 -50.34 -11.95 14.14
N VAL A 436 -51.59 -11.91 14.61
CA VAL A 436 -52.72 -12.54 13.91
C VAL A 436 -52.90 -11.92 12.51
N ASP A 437 -52.80 -10.59 12.39
CA ASP A 437 -52.88 -9.91 11.10
C ASP A 437 -51.75 -10.29 10.15
N SER A 438 -50.53 -10.49 10.67
CA SER A 438 -49.40 -11.01 9.87
C SER A 438 -49.65 -12.45 9.39
N ILE A 439 -50.18 -13.31 10.26
CA ILE A 439 -50.51 -14.71 9.94
C ILE A 439 -51.59 -14.79 8.87
N ARG A 440 -52.65 -13.98 8.98
CA ARG A 440 -53.74 -13.94 7.97
C ARG A 440 -53.28 -13.54 6.58
N LYS A 441 -52.18 -12.79 6.47
CA LYS A 441 -51.60 -12.35 5.18
C LYS A 441 -50.70 -13.39 4.52
N LEU A 442 -50.46 -14.54 5.16
CA LEU A 442 -49.67 -15.61 4.60
C LEU A 442 -50.36 -16.22 3.37
N LYS A 443 -49.61 -16.39 2.28
CA LYS A 443 -50.14 -16.81 0.97
C LYS A 443 -50.04 -18.32 0.70
N LYS A 444 -49.28 -19.06 1.50
CA LYS A 444 -48.92 -20.47 1.24
C LYS A 444 -49.51 -21.38 2.31
N TRP A 445 -50.83 -21.44 2.38
CA TRP A 445 -51.52 -22.40 3.24
C TRP A 445 -51.67 -23.74 2.53
N ARG A 446 -51.42 -24.83 3.26
CA ARG A 446 -51.59 -26.22 2.79
C ARG A 446 -52.35 -27.03 3.83
N PRO A 447 -53.13 -28.05 3.44
CA PRO A 447 -53.78 -28.94 4.39
C PRO A 447 -52.77 -29.68 5.28
N LEU A 448 -53.04 -29.78 6.59
CA LEU A 448 -52.19 -30.51 7.54
C LEU A 448 -51.97 -31.97 7.15
N SER A 449 -52.91 -32.58 6.42
CA SER A 449 -52.77 -33.94 5.87
C SER A 449 -51.56 -34.11 4.94
N ASP A 450 -51.11 -33.04 4.29
CA ASP A 450 -49.97 -33.09 3.37
C ASP A 450 -48.62 -33.16 4.11
N LYS A 451 -48.57 -32.77 5.40
CA LYS A 451 -47.36 -32.91 6.24
C LYS A 451 -46.94 -34.37 6.40
N LYS A 452 -47.90 -35.31 6.41
CA LYS A 452 -47.64 -36.76 6.49
C LYS A 452 -47.25 -37.41 5.16
N LYS A 453 -47.58 -36.81 4.01
CA LYS A 453 -47.28 -37.38 2.68
C LYS A 453 -45.81 -37.25 2.28
N TYR A 454 -45.06 -36.33 2.90
CA TYR A 454 -43.68 -36.00 2.54
C TYR A 454 -42.68 -36.22 3.69
N ASN A 455 -43.08 -36.89 4.78
CA ASN A 455 -42.17 -37.21 5.86
C ASN A 455 -41.29 -38.41 5.44
N ILE A 456 -40.06 -38.13 5.00
CA ILE A 456 -39.10 -39.09 4.42
C ILE A 456 -38.61 -40.15 5.45
N GLU A 457 -39.06 -40.09 6.70
CA GLU A 457 -38.75 -41.12 7.70
C GLU A 457 -39.52 -42.44 7.47
N ASP A 458 -40.71 -42.41 6.85
CA ASP A 458 -41.49 -43.63 6.59
C ASP A 458 -41.04 -44.42 5.34
N ILE A 459 -40.21 -43.83 4.48
CA ILE A 459 -39.68 -44.53 3.29
C ILE A 459 -38.53 -45.50 3.66
N ARG A 460 -37.93 -45.38 4.85
CA ARG A 460 -36.86 -46.30 5.28
C ARG A 460 -37.35 -47.60 5.91
N ILE A 461 -38.63 -47.72 6.28
CA ILE A 461 -39.16 -48.95 6.92
C ILE A 461 -39.72 -49.94 5.88
N ASN A 462 -40.16 -49.49 4.70
CA ASN A 462 -40.77 -50.38 3.70
C ASN A 462 -39.80 -51.00 2.68
N ASN A 463 -38.49 -50.73 2.74
CA ASN A 463 -37.49 -51.36 1.86
C ASN A 463 -36.66 -52.46 2.56
N ARG A 464 -37.18 -53.06 3.63
CA ARG A 464 -36.62 -54.28 4.25
C ARG A 464 -37.67 -55.39 4.42
N SER A 465 -38.42 -55.66 3.36
CA SER A 465 -39.06 -56.97 3.20
C SER A 465 -39.43 -57.17 1.73
N PHE A 466 -38.80 -58.19 1.14
CA PHE A 466 -38.82 -58.70 -0.24
C PHE A 466 -37.79 -58.11 -1.21
#